data_AF-A0A6J5A4S4-F1
#
_entry.id   AF-A0A6J5A4S4-F1
#
_cell.length_a   1.000
_cell.length_b   1.000
_cell.length_c   1.000
_cell.angle_alpha   90.00
_cell.angle_beta   90.00
_cell.angle_gamma   90.00
#
_symmetry.space_group_name_H-M   'P 1'
#
loop_
_entity.id
_entity.type
_entity.pdbx_description
1 polymer ?
#
loop_
_entity_poly.entity_id
_entity_poly.type
_entity_poly.pdbx_seq_one_letter_code
_entity_poly.pdbx_strand_id
1 'polypeptide(L)'
;MPKTSATPFVLAERAIIGLYDGGVLSPAVLERLLAAFATANPDWDTEPTERTVDGRSLHEVVALTMLPGESLRTARKSFASVIEHIAGAAETTGASRQSSEVESEEDEEPPAEDDDSAELARQLSGGKQGKSAGRRSSAAKTKDAGTSARTPARNPAQKPARSAAFNPLVNAAAPRKNRR
;
A
#
# COMPACT_ATOMS: atom_id res chain seq x y z
N MET A 1 -44.54 14.44 15.13
CA MET A 1 -43.20 13.85 14.89
C MET A 1 -42.60 14.56 13.70
N PRO A 2 -41.58 15.40 13.87
CA PRO A 2 -40.93 16.05 12.75
C PRO A 2 -40.19 14.99 11.93
N LYS A 3 -40.67 14.74 10.71
CA LYS A 3 -39.91 13.98 9.71
C LYS A 3 -38.92 14.97 9.10
N THR A 4 -37.76 15.15 9.73
CA THR A 4 -36.66 15.84 9.08
C THR A 4 -36.28 15.00 7.88
N SER A 5 -36.56 15.49 6.67
CA SER A 5 -36.05 14.89 5.44
C SER A 5 -34.54 14.77 5.59
N ALA A 6 -34.03 13.54 5.61
CA ALA A 6 -32.59 13.30 5.75
C ALA A 6 -31.87 13.93 4.56
N THR A 7 -30.85 14.74 4.83
CA THR A 7 -29.98 15.27 3.79
C THR A 7 -29.18 14.13 3.17
N PRO A 8 -28.76 14.25 1.89
CA PRO A 8 -27.94 13.22 1.25
C PRO A 8 -26.65 12.92 2.05
N PHE A 9 -26.08 13.92 2.72
CA PHE A 9 -24.95 13.74 3.64
C PHE A 9 -25.30 12.81 4.81
N VAL A 10 -26.40 13.05 5.53
CA VAL A 10 -26.82 12.22 6.67
C VAL A 10 -27.13 10.78 6.23
N LEU A 11 -27.66 10.61 5.02
CA LEU A 11 -27.86 9.29 4.42
C LEU A 11 -26.53 8.57 4.12
N ALA A 12 -25.57 9.29 3.52
CA ALA A 12 -24.25 8.76 3.24
C ALA A 12 -23.47 8.41 4.53
N GLU A 13 -23.51 9.30 5.51
CA GLU A 13 -22.92 9.12 6.84
C GLU A 13 -23.42 7.82 7.49
N ARG A 14 -24.74 7.66 7.60
CA ARG A 14 -25.38 6.44 8.12
C ARG A 14 -24.96 5.17 7.39
N ALA A 15 -24.93 5.23 6.06
CA ALA A 15 -24.59 4.08 5.24
C ALA A 15 -23.12 3.67 5.45
N ILE A 16 -22.20 4.63 5.44
CA ILE A 16 -20.76 4.37 5.62
C ILE A 16 -20.49 3.82 7.02
N ILE A 17 -21.05 4.46 8.05
CA ILE A 17 -20.87 4.02 9.45
C ILE A 17 -21.46 2.62 9.65
N GLY A 18 -22.69 2.37 9.16
CA GLY A 18 -23.32 1.06 9.29
C GLY A 18 -22.55 -0.06 8.58
N LEU A 19 -21.97 0.21 7.40
CA LEU A 19 -21.12 -0.76 6.71
C LEU A 19 -19.79 -0.98 7.43
N TYR A 20 -19.21 0.06 8.02
CA TYR A 20 -17.99 -0.03 8.80
C TYR A 20 -18.19 -0.88 10.05
N ASP A 21 -19.24 -0.59 10.83
CA ASP A 21 -19.59 -1.34 12.05
C ASP A 21 -19.99 -2.79 11.71
N GLY A 22 -20.57 -3.01 10.53
CA GLY A 22 -20.86 -4.33 10.00
C GLY A 22 -19.62 -5.11 9.50
N GLY A 23 -18.44 -4.49 9.46
CA GLY A 23 -17.20 -5.11 8.98
C GLY A 23 -17.18 -5.41 7.48
N VAL A 24 -18.06 -4.78 6.70
CA VAL A 24 -18.19 -4.98 5.25
C VAL A 24 -17.65 -3.79 4.43
N LEU A 25 -17.21 -2.73 5.11
CA LEU A 25 -16.62 -1.57 4.46
C LEU A 25 -15.18 -1.89 4.03
N SER A 26 -15.04 -2.21 2.74
CA SER A 26 -13.74 -2.28 2.06
C SER A 26 -13.51 -1.00 1.21
N PRO A 27 -12.26 -0.68 0.83
CA PRO A 27 -11.95 0.50 0.03
C PRO A 27 -12.80 0.60 -1.24
N ALA A 28 -12.92 -0.51 -2.00
CA ALA A 28 -13.71 -0.56 -3.23
C ALA A 28 -15.22 -0.37 -2.99
N VAL A 29 -15.74 -0.76 -1.83
CA VAL A 29 -17.15 -0.54 -1.47
C VAL A 29 -17.38 0.92 -1.14
N LEU A 30 -16.45 1.54 -0.41
CA LEU A 30 -16.50 2.96 -0.08
C LEU A 30 -16.46 3.83 -1.33
N GLU A 31 -15.56 3.57 -2.28
CA GLU A 31 -15.49 4.28 -3.56
C GLU A 31 -16.82 4.26 -4.32
N ARG A 32 -17.44 3.08 -4.45
CA ARG A 32 -18.72 2.93 -5.15
C ARG A 32 -19.84 3.68 -4.45
N LEU A 33 -19.83 3.68 -3.11
CA LEU A 33 -20.83 4.34 -2.32
C LEU A 33 -20.67 5.87 -2.42
N LEU A 34 -19.44 6.38 -2.31
CA LEU A 34 -19.13 7.79 -2.53
C LEU A 34 -19.51 8.24 -3.94
N ALA A 35 -19.17 7.46 -4.97
CA ALA A 35 -19.56 7.75 -6.35
C ALA A 35 -21.09 7.74 -6.55
N ALA A 36 -21.81 6.83 -5.89
CA ALA A 36 -23.27 6.82 -5.94
C ALA A 36 -23.87 8.07 -5.31
N PHE A 37 -23.34 8.51 -4.16
CA PHE A 37 -23.79 9.72 -3.48
C PHE A 37 -23.32 11.01 -4.15
N ALA A 38 -22.23 11.00 -4.93
CA ALA A 38 -21.76 12.17 -5.68
C ALA A 38 -22.88 12.76 -6.57
N THR A 39 -23.72 11.90 -7.17
CA THR A 39 -24.87 12.35 -7.99
C THR A 39 -25.91 13.17 -7.23
N ALA A 40 -25.97 13.03 -5.90
CA ALA A 40 -26.89 13.73 -5.02
C ALA A 40 -26.30 15.01 -4.41
N ASN A 41 -25.04 15.37 -4.76
CA ASN A 41 -24.31 16.52 -4.25
C ASN A 41 -24.41 16.71 -2.71
N PRO A 42 -24.01 15.70 -1.91
CA PRO A 42 -23.92 15.84 -0.47
C PRO A 42 -22.89 16.90 -0.10
N ASP A 43 -23.22 17.71 0.91
CA ASP A 43 -22.29 18.66 1.51
C ASP A 43 -21.30 17.91 2.42
N TRP A 44 -20.14 17.57 1.87
CA TRP A 44 -19.09 16.84 2.59
C TRP A 44 -18.34 17.69 3.64
N ASP A 45 -18.52 19.02 3.65
CA ASP A 45 -17.92 19.89 4.67
C ASP A 45 -18.74 19.95 5.97
N THR A 46 -19.97 19.42 5.95
CA THR A 46 -20.84 19.30 7.12
C THR A 46 -20.17 18.49 8.23
N GLU A 47 -20.32 18.93 9.48
CA GLU A 47 -19.79 18.21 10.63
C GLU A 47 -20.53 16.88 10.86
N PRO A 48 -19.81 15.73 10.94
CA PRO A 48 -20.41 14.43 11.20
C PRO A 48 -21.17 14.40 12.52
N THR A 49 -22.43 13.95 12.48
CA THR A 49 -23.29 13.84 13.65
C THR A 49 -23.29 12.44 14.26
N GLU A 50 -23.02 11.42 13.44
CA GLU A 50 -23.01 10.04 13.85
C GLU A 50 -21.58 9.55 14.12
N ARG A 51 -21.50 8.50 14.95
CA ARG A 51 -20.27 7.86 15.36
C ARG A 51 -20.43 6.36 15.25
N THR A 52 -19.36 5.69 14.86
CA THR A 52 -19.25 4.23 14.86
C THR A 52 -19.28 3.66 16.27
N VAL A 53 -19.40 2.34 16.38
CA VAL A 53 -19.36 1.62 17.66
C VAL A 53 -18.02 1.81 18.40
N ASP A 54 -16.93 2.01 17.66
CA ASP A 54 -15.60 2.32 18.21
C ASP A 54 -15.35 3.84 18.41
N GLY A 55 -16.38 4.68 18.24
CA GLY A 55 -16.34 6.12 18.56
C GLY A 55 -15.70 7.01 17.47
N ARG A 56 -15.48 6.47 16.28
CA ARG A 56 -14.88 7.17 15.14
C ARG A 56 -15.94 7.97 14.38
N SER A 57 -15.53 9.12 13.88
CA SER A 57 -16.31 9.94 12.94
C SER A 57 -16.23 9.39 11.51
N LEU A 58 -17.15 9.85 10.66
CA LEU A 58 -17.12 9.57 9.22
C LEU A 58 -15.74 9.84 8.60
N HIS A 59 -15.12 10.99 8.92
CA HIS A 59 -13.82 11.38 8.37
C HIS A 59 -12.72 10.38 8.74
N GLU A 60 -12.70 9.92 9.99
CA GLU A 60 -11.73 8.93 10.47
C GLU A 60 -11.95 7.57 9.81
N VAL A 61 -13.21 7.14 9.64
CA VAL A 61 -13.54 5.89 8.96
C VAL A 61 -13.06 5.90 7.53
N VAL A 62 -13.33 6.97 6.78
CA VAL A 62 -12.90 7.11 5.38
C VAL A 62 -11.38 7.18 5.28
N ALA A 63 -10.71 7.96 6.13
CA ALA A 63 -9.26 8.04 6.16
C ALA A 63 -8.62 6.68 6.48
N LEU A 64 -9.12 5.95 7.49
CA LEU A 64 -8.58 4.64 7.87
C LEU A 64 -8.78 3.57 6.81
N THR A 65 -9.88 3.65 6.06
CA THR A 65 -10.20 2.67 5.01
C THR A 65 -9.43 2.93 3.72
N MET A 66 -9.34 4.19 3.28
CA MET A 66 -8.69 4.55 2.01
C MET A 66 -7.19 4.80 2.16
N LEU A 67 -6.74 5.27 3.32
CA LEU A 67 -5.37 5.70 3.59
C LEU A 67 -4.82 4.98 4.84
N PRO A 68 -4.59 3.66 4.77
CA PRO A 68 -4.12 2.90 5.92
C PRO A 68 -2.73 3.38 6.35
N GLY A 69 -2.59 3.68 7.66
CA GLY A 69 -1.35 4.17 8.26
C GLY A 69 -1.31 5.68 8.49
N GLU A 70 -2.30 6.42 8.00
CA GLU A 70 -2.41 7.83 8.31
C GLU A 70 -2.88 8.10 9.75
N SER A 71 -2.47 9.25 10.30
CA SER A 71 -2.86 9.63 11.66
C SER A 71 -4.29 10.13 11.71
N LEU A 72 -5.04 9.78 12.76
CA LEU A 72 -6.40 10.29 12.96
C LEU A 72 -6.46 11.83 13.09
N ARG A 73 -5.35 12.48 13.45
CA ARG A 73 -5.29 13.96 13.56
C ARG A 73 -5.44 14.65 12.20
N THR A 74 -4.98 14.00 11.13
CA THR A 74 -5.07 14.55 9.77
C THR A 74 -6.33 14.08 9.03
N ALA A 75 -7.12 13.18 9.62
CA ALA A 75 -8.24 12.50 8.96
C ALA A 75 -9.22 13.44 8.24
N ARG A 76 -9.51 14.64 8.77
CA ARG A 76 -10.40 15.60 8.07
C ARG A 76 -9.80 16.13 6.77
N LYS A 77 -8.49 16.38 6.75
CA LYS A 77 -7.78 16.83 5.54
C LYS A 77 -7.68 15.69 4.53
N SER A 78 -7.36 14.50 5.00
CA SER A 78 -7.26 13.29 4.18
C SER A 78 -8.61 12.92 3.58
N PHE A 79 -9.68 13.03 4.37
CA PHE A 79 -11.06 12.86 3.92
C PHE A 79 -11.38 13.82 2.76
N ALA A 80 -11.13 15.11 2.91
CA ALA A 80 -11.38 16.08 1.84
C ALA A 80 -10.65 15.70 0.54
N SER A 81 -9.38 15.31 0.63
CA SER A 81 -8.59 14.87 -0.53
C SER A 81 -9.14 13.58 -1.18
N VAL A 82 -9.60 12.61 -0.38
CA VAL A 82 -10.22 11.37 -0.88
C VAL A 82 -11.55 11.66 -1.58
N ILE A 83 -12.38 12.53 -0.99
CA ILE A 83 -13.66 12.92 -1.56
C ILE A 83 -13.45 13.69 -2.86
N GLU A 84 -12.53 14.65 -2.89
CA GLU A 84 -12.17 15.38 -4.10
C GLU A 84 -11.71 14.44 -5.22
N HIS A 85 -10.83 13.49 -4.90
CA HIS A 85 -10.34 12.50 -5.86
C HIS A 85 -11.47 11.62 -6.43
N ILE A 86 -12.35 11.08 -5.57
CA ILE A 86 -13.37 10.11 -5.98
C ILE A 86 -14.59 10.81 -6.58
N ALA A 87 -15.06 11.90 -5.99
CA ALA A 87 -16.21 12.65 -6.49
C ALA A 87 -15.84 13.39 -7.78
N GLY A 88 -14.64 13.99 -7.86
CA GLY A 88 -14.12 14.58 -9.09
C GLY A 88 -13.93 13.55 -10.20
N ALA A 89 -13.49 12.33 -9.88
CA ALA A 89 -13.48 11.24 -10.83
C ALA A 89 -14.91 10.84 -11.26
N ALA A 90 -15.87 10.74 -10.33
CA ALA A 90 -17.23 10.33 -10.65
C ALA A 90 -17.95 11.30 -11.62
N GLU A 91 -17.67 12.60 -11.55
CA GLU A 91 -18.21 13.60 -12.48
C GLU A 91 -17.63 13.46 -13.90
N THR A 92 -16.37 13.08 -14.02
CA THR A 92 -15.69 12.89 -15.31
C THR A 92 -15.98 11.52 -15.94
N THR A 93 -16.33 10.51 -15.14
CA THR A 93 -16.55 9.11 -15.60
C THR A 93 -17.94 8.85 -16.20
N GLY A 94 -18.77 9.88 -16.41
CA GLY A 94 -19.96 9.79 -17.29
C GLY A 94 -19.60 9.42 -18.74
N ALA A 95 -18.34 9.61 -19.12
CA ALA A 95 -17.70 8.99 -20.26
C ALA A 95 -16.49 8.18 -19.76
N SER A 96 -16.31 6.95 -20.24
CA SER A 96 -15.11 6.13 -20.02
C SER A 96 -15.00 5.40 -18.68
N ARG A 97 -15.70 4.26 -18.58
CA ARG A 97 -15.13 3.09 -17.89
C ARG A 97 -13.95 2.57 -18.73
N GLN A 98 -12.71 2.91 -18.37
CA GLN A 98 -11.46 2.12 -18.49
C GLN A 98 -10.23 3.03 -18.67
N SER A 99 -9.32 2.95 -17.69
CA SER A 99 -7.87 3.29 -17.66
C SER A 99 -7.62 4.04 -16.34
N SER A 100 -6.92 3.56 -15.31
CA SER A 100 -5.57 2.97 -15.29
C SER A 100 -4.65 3.52 -16.36
N GLU A 101 -4.47 4.83 -16.38
CA GLU A 101 -3.19 5.41 -16.79
C GLU A 101 -3.03 6.75 -16.06
N VAL A 102 -1.84 6.94 -15.51
CA VAL A 102 -1.43 8.14 -14.79
C VAL A 102 -1.04 9.16 -15.86
N GLU A 103 -1.86 10.19 -16.07
CA GLU A 103 -1.43 11.40 -16.77
C GLU A 103 -1.35 12.53 -15.75
N SER A 104 -0.12 12.81 -15.32
CA SER A 104 0.28 14.02 -14.64
C SER A 104 0.95 14.94 -15.66
N GLU A 105 0.23 15.96 -16.09
CA GLU A 105 0.70 17.11 -16.88
C GLU A 105 -0.20 18.28 -16.46
N GLU A 106 0.19 19.49 -16.09
CA GLU A 106 1.46 20.21 -15.93
C GLU A 106 1.12 21.35 -14.96
N ASP A 107 1.95 21.63 -13.96
CA ASP A 107 2.08 23.00 -13.45
C ASP A 107 3.54 23.25 -13.08
N GLU A 108 3.98 24.45 -13.40
CA GLU A 108 5.31 24.80 -13.86
C GLU A 108 6.08 25.44 -12.70
N GLU A 109 7.03 24.72 -12.10
CA GLU A 109 8.10 25.32 -11.29
C GLU A 109 9.41 24.56 -11.52
N PRO A 110 10.54 25.24 -11.82
CA PRO A 110 11.75 24.56 -12.27
C PRO A 110 12.42 23.84 -11.09
N PRO A 111 12.63 22.51 -11.13
CA PRO A 111 13.45 21.87 -10.14
C PRO A 111 14.92 22.14 -10.48
N ALA A 112 15.64 22.68 -9.49
CA ALA A 112 17.08 22.69 -9.49
C ALA A 112 17.60 21.27 -9.76
N GLU A 113 18.60 21.18 -10.61
CA GLU A 113 19.27 19.96 -11.03
C GLU A 113 19.89 19.24 -9.82
N ASP A 114 19.15 18.35 -9.18
CA ASP A 114 19.70 17.34 -8.28
C ASP A 114 20.19 16.16 -9.14
N ASP A 115 21.49 16.16 -9.42
CA ASP A 115 22.28 15.17 -10.19
C ASP A 115 22.05 13.71 -9.72
N ASP A 116 21.53 13.54 -8.51
CA ASP A 116 21.19 12.24 -7.89
C ASP A 116 20.01 11.52 -8.60
N SER A 117 19.05 12.28 -9.16
CA SER A 117 17.86 11.69 -9.81
C SER A 117 18.20 11.01 -11.13
N ALA A 118 19.19 11.55 -11.86
CA ALA A 118 19.68 10.96 -13.10
C ALA A 118 20.48 9.66 -12.85
N GLU A 119 21.21 9.57 -11.73
CA GLU A 119 21.94 8.36 -11.35
C GLU A 119 20.99 7.22 -10.95
N LEU A 120 19.92 7.53 -10.21
CA LEU A 120 18.88 6.56 -9.83
C LEU A 120 18.11 6.04 -11.05
N ALA A 121 17.77 6.91 -12.01
CA ALA A 121 17.15 6.51 -13.27
C ALA A 121 18.05 5.56 -14.08
N ARG A 122 19.37 5.78 -14.06
CA ARG A 122 20.35 4.90 -14.70
C ARG A 122 20.48 3.54 -14.01
N GLN A 123 20.39 3.49 -12.69
CA GLN A 123 20.37 2.23 -11.93
C GLN A 123 19.08 1.42 -12.18
N LEU A 124 17.93 2.09 -12.27
CA LEU A 124 16.62 1.47 -12.52
C LEU A 124 16.47 0.96 -13.96
N SER A 125 17.12 1.61 -14.93
CA SER A 125 17.09 1.22 -16.35
C SER A 125 17.87 -0.07 -16.69
N GLY A 126 18.46 -0.78 -15.71
CA GLY A 126 18.99 -2.12 -15.93
C GLY A 126 20.12 -2.20 -16.97
N GLY A 127 20.95 -1.16 -17.06
CA GLY A 127 22.10 -1.10 -17.97
C GLY A 127 23.20 -2.10 -17.58
N LYS A 128 23.14 -3.32 -18.12
CA LYS A 128 24.28 -4.23 -18.15
C LYS A 128 25.30 -3.73 -19.18
N GLN A 129 26.40 -3.12 -18.73
CA GLN A 129 27.70 -3.28 -19.40
C GLN A 129 28.84 -2.80 -18.50
N GLY A 130 29.69 -3.73 -18.08
CA GLY A 130 30.92 -3.43 -17.36
C GLY A 130 32.00 -2.82 -18.26
N LYS A 131 32.88 -2.03 -17.64
CA LYS A 131 34.32 -1.96 -17.97
C LYS A 131 35.10 -1.27 -16.86
N SER A 132 35.85 -2.10 -16.13
CA SER A 132 37.19 -1.86 -15.57
C SER A 132 37.57 -0.43 -15.16
N ALA A 133 37.45 -0.12 -13.86
CA ALA A 133 38.33 0.85 -13.22
C ALA A 133 39.67 0.16 -12.90
N GLY A 134 40.72 0.55 -13.60
CA GLY A 134 42.08 0.20 -13.22
C GLY A 134 42.56 1.08 -12.07
N ARG A 135 43.21 0.48 -11.07
CA ARG A 135 44.31 1.12 -10.34
C ARG A 135 45.19 0.09 -9.62
N ARG A 136 46.41 -0.01 -10.16
CA ARG A 136 47.68 -0.47 -9.54
C ARG A 136 47.86 0.29 -8.21
N SER A 137 48.52 -0.14 -7.14
CA SER A 137 49.64 -1.07 -6.90
C SER A 137 49.92 -1.04 -5.39
N SER A 138 50.41 -2.13 -4.80
CA SER A 138 51.69 -2.15 -4.04
C SER A 138 51.77 -3.38 -3.13
N ALA A 139 52.99 -3.87 -3.01
CA ALA A 139 53.40 -5.14 -2.43
C ALA A 139 53.90 -4.99 -0.98
N ALA A 140 53.90 -6.12 -0.26
CA ALA A 140 54.79 -6.59 0.83
C ALA A 140 53.96 -7.28 1.93
N LYS A 141 54.02 -8.62 2.08
CA LYS A 141 55.01 -9.42 2.84
C LYS A 141 54.97 -9.05 4.33
N THR A 142 54.48 -9.88 5.25
CA THR A 142 55.14 -11.07 5.85
C THR A 142 54.20 -11.86 6.77
N LYS A 143 54.41 -13.19 6.85
CA LYS A 143 54.49 -14.12 8.03
C LYS A 143 53.82 -13.71 9.37
N ASP A 144 53.22 -14.58 10.19
CA ASP A 144 53.47 -16.01 10.47
C ASP A 144 52.36 -16.59 11.38
N ALA A 145 52.29 -17.93 11.40
CA ALA A 145 51.87 -18.85 12.49
C ALA A 145 50.44 -18.83 13.11
N GLY A 146 49.77 -19.98 13.02
CA GLY A 146 48.55 -20.30 13.79
C GLY A 146 47.88 -21.63 13.45
N THR A 147 48.59 -22.74 13.63
CA THR A 147 48.20 -24.17 13.61
C THR A 147 46.72 -24.49 13.93
N SER A 148 46.03 -25.29 13.09
CA SER A 148 45.52 -26.63 13.49
C SER A 148 44.77 -27.39 12.37
N ALA A 149 45.32 -28.57 12.05
CA ALA A 149 44.66 -29.85 11.72
C ALA A 149 43.86 -30.06 10.40
N ARG A 150 44.51 -30.88 9.54
CA ARG A 150 43.99 -32.07 8.79
C ARG A 150 42.92 -31.90 7.69
N THR A 151 43.42 -31.99 6.45
CA THR A 151 42.76 -32.43 5.21
C THR A 151 42.26 -33.90 5.29
N PRO A 152 41.35 -34.39 4.41
CA PRO A 152 41.54 -34.36 2.96
C PRO A 152 40.37 -33.86 2.11
N ALA A 153 40.79 -33.44 0.90
CA ALA A 153 40.05 -32.98 -0.26
C ALA A 153 38.71 -33.67 -0.54
N ARG A 154 37.70 -32.85 -0.89
CA ARG A 154 36.50 -33.30 -1.62
C ARG A 154 36.26 -32.33 -2.79
N ASN A 155 36.21 -32.91 -3.98
CA ASN A 155 35.97 -32.28 -5.29
C ASN A 155 34.90 -31.16 -5.28
N PRO A 156 35.11 -30.03 -6.00
CA PRO A 156 34.10 -29.00 -6.21
C PRO A 156 33.15 -29.37 -7.38
N ALA A 157 32.48 -30.53 -7.28
CA ALA A 157 31.54 -31.00 -8.31
C ALA A 157 30.22 -31.56 -7.73
N GLN A 158 29.85 -31.17 -6.49
CA GLN A 158 28.54 -31.51 -5.95
C GLN A 158 27.60 -30.31 -6.04
N LYS A 159 26.62 -30.46 -6.95
CA LYS A 159 25.43 -29.60 -7.07
C LYS A 159 24.84 -29.37 -5.67
N PRO A 160 24.41 -28.15 -5.31
CA PRO A 160 23.73 -27.92 -4.05
C PRO A 160 22.50 -28.82 -4.00
N ALA A 161 22.35 -29.58 -2.91
CA ALA A 161 21.16 -30.39 -2.67
C ALA A 161 19.94 -29.48 -2.80
N ARG A 162 19.04 -29.85 -3.70
CA ARG A 162 17.80 -29.12 -3.98
C ARG A 162 17.13 -28.79 -2.65
N SER A 163 16.83 -27.51 -2.43
CA SER A 163 16.07 -27.03 -1.28
C SER A 163 14.84 -27.92 -1.13
N ALA A 164 14.73 -28.58 0.02
CA ALA A 164 13.53 -29.31 0.37
C ALA A 164 12.37 -28.30 0.34
N ALA A 165 11.46 -28.48 -0.62
CA ALA A 165 10.28 -27.65 -0.76
C ALA A 165 9.49 -27.70 0.56
N PHE A 166 9.03 -26.55 1.02
CA PHE A 166 8.23 -26.40 2.23
C PHE A 166 7.03 -27.34 2.18
N ASN A 167 7.02 -28.36 3.05
CA ASN A 167 5.91 -29.30 3.17
C ASN A 167 5.11 -28.96 4.45
N PRO A 168 3.97 -28.25 4.34
CA PRO A 168 3.19 -27.82 5.50
C PRO A 168 2.55 -28.99 6.27
N LEU A 169 2.54 -30.20 5.71
CA LEU A 169 1.95 -31.38 6.34
C LEU A 169 2.92 -32.12 7.27
N VAL A 170 4.20 -31.71 7.33
CA VAL A 170 5.20 -32.37 8.18
C VAL A 170 4.86 -32.27 9.67
N ASN A 171 4.07 -31.27 10.07
CA ASN A 171 3.61 -31.07 11.45
C ASN A 171 2.09 -31.24 11.63
N ALA A 172 1.36 -31.72 10.61
CA ALA A 172 -0.09 -31.89 10.72
C ALA A 172 -0.42 -33.15 11.54
N ALA A 173 -0.96 -32.96 12.74
CA ALA A 173 -1.46 -34.06 13.57
C ALA A 173 -2.91 -34.41 13.18
N ALA A 174 -3.19 -35.71 13.01
CA ALA A 174 -4.53 -36.18 12.67
C ALA A 174 -5.52 -35.99 13.84
N PRO A 175 -6.79 -35.67 13.58
CA PRO A 175 -7.80 -35.48 14.62
C PRO A 175 -8.02 -36.79 15.39
N ARG A 176 -7.89 -36.73 16.71
CA ARG A 176 -8.12 -37.86 17.59
C ARG A 176 -9.62 -38.18 17.59
N LYS A 177 -9.97 -39.43 17.25
CA LYS A 177 -11.37 -39.90 17.25
C LYS A 177 -11.78 -40.21 18.68
N ASN A 178 -12.64 -39.37 19.24
CA ASN A 178 -13.25 -39.58 20.55
C ASN A 178 -14.27 -40.70 20.41
N ARG A 179 -13.97 -41.89 20.95
CA ARG A 179 -14.94 -42.99 21.03
C ARG A 179 -15.81 -42.73 22.27
N ARG A 180 -17.04 -42.26 22.04
CA ARG A 180 -18.14 -42.41 23.00
C ARG A 180 -18.62 -43.86 22.98
#